data_AF-A0A9N8EPD2-F1
#
_entry.id   AF-A0A9N8EPD2-F1
#
_cell.length_a   1.000
_cell.length_b   1.000
_cell.length_c   1.000
_cell.angle_alpha   90.00
_cell.angle_beta   90.00
_cell.angle_gamma   90.00
#
_symmetry.space_group_name_H-M   'P 1'
#
loop_
_entity.id
_entity.type
_entity.pdbx_description
1 polymer ?
#
loop_
_entity_poly.entity_id
_entity_poly.type
_entity_poly.pdbx_seq_one_letter_code
_entity_poly.pdbx_strand_id
1 'polypeptide(L)'
;MDRPNTSTTESHNGSERDLELNSRNQEVTDNEESQPNNDNQVPVAATNENQRVEGVDEEGATEDHPRVPSLPPSVTVQADPKFMEISDQEREWALQIKRTVEASPELDNIPDMMYAHLAIFSQGDLDCAVNRVFNLQAYKKEYNIVDSIEEGKRVIEKYNIQDFQGIVLSFDFDLEAGTSLLVLDPTKLDKSVFKCHRKTKELFMALYYMSQAFFPNLGVVRKGHVQITEFE
;
A
#
# COMPACT_ATOMS: atom_id res chain seq x y z
N MET A 1 25.17 76.52 2.04
CA MET A 1 26.13 75.61 1.36
C MET A 1 25.66 74.20 1.63
N ASP A 2 24.83 73.72 0.73
CA ASP A 2 24.24 72.39 0.72
C ASP A 2 25.26 71.35 0.26
N ARG A 3 25.29 70.20 0.92
CA ARG A 3 25.74 68.95 0.30
C ARG A 3 24.76 67.82 0.66
N PRO A 4 24.29 67.05 -0.33
CA PRO A 4 23.31 65.99 -0.13
C PRO A 4 23.99 64.69 0.30
N ASN A 5 23.32 63.94 1.16
CA ASN A 5 23.71 62.58 1.53
C ASN A 5 23.00 61.61 0.58
N THR A 6 23.80 60.86 -0.18
CA THR A 6 23.34 59.85 -1.15
C THR A 6 22.88 58.59 -0.43
N SER A 7 21.60 58.25 -0.61
CA SER A 7 21.01 56.97 -0.23
C SER A 7 21.46 55.89 -1.21
N THR A 8 22.11 54.83 -0.72
CA THR A 8 22.52 53.67 -1.53
C THR A 8 21.47 52.58 -1.38
N THR A 9 20.72 52.35 -2.45
CA THR A 9 19.79 51.24 -2.61
C THR A 9 20.57 49.96 -2.91
N GLU A 10 20.60 49.02 -1.96
CA GLU A 10 21.00 47.64 -2.22
C GLU A 10 19.82 46.88 -2.84
N SER A 11 19.95 46.53 -4.13
CA SER A 11 19.02 45.62 -4.79
C SER A 11 19.33 44.17 -4.37
N HIS A 12 18.38 43.54 -3.70
CA HIS A 12 18.34 42.08 -3.54
C HIS A 12 18.10 41.42 -4.91
N ASN A 13 19.16 40.84 -5.49
CA ASN A 13 19.05 39.81 -6.52
C ASN A 13 18.67 38.49 -5.82
N GLY A 14 17.37 38.24 -5.69
CA GLY A 14 16.81 36.98 -5.21
C GLY A 14 16.47 36.04 -6.37
N SER A 15 17.34 35.06 -6.57
CA SER A 15 17.07 33.69 -7.03
C SER A 15 15.86 33.43 -7.96
N GLU A 16 16.08 33.51 -9.28
CA GLU A 16 15.23 32.89 -10.31
C GLU A 16 15.68 31.45 -10.64
N ARG A 17 16.22 30.67 -9.68
CA ARG A 17 16.78 29.33 -9.95
C ARG A 17 15.97 28.12 -9.49
N ASP A 18 14.78 28.32 -8.94
CA ASP A 18 13.99 27.19 -8.38
C ASP A 18 12.68 26.87 -9.13
N LEU A 19 12.46 27.41 -10.34
CA LEU A 19 11.25 27.14 -11.14
C LEU A 19 11.46 26.27 -12.41
N GLU A 20 12.69 25.82 -12.72
CA GLU A 20 12.95 25.03 -13.94
C GLU A 20 12.88 23.50 -13.78
N LEU A 21 12.55 22.96 -12.60
CA LEU A 21 12.48 21.50 -12.40
C LEU A 21 11.09 20.88 -12.56
N ASN A 22 10.02 21.67 -12.81
CA ASN A 22 8.65 21.14 -12.88
C ASN A 22 8.03 21.14 -14.29
N SER A 23 8.77 21.47 -15.35
CA SER A 23 8.27 21.52 -16.73
C SER A 23 8.72 20.36 -17.62
N ARG A 24 9.40 19.34 -17.07
CA ARG A 24 10.01 18.25 -17.87
C ARG A 24 9.24 16.94 -17.95
N ASN A 25 8.01 16.89 -17.43
CA ASN A 25 7.15 15.68 -17.44
C ASN A 25 5.85 15.82 -18.27
N GLN A 26 5.72 16.84 -19.13
CA GLN A 26 4.61 16.96 -20.08
C GLN A 26 5.11 16.94 -21.53
N GLU A 27 5.67 15.81 -21.99
CA GLU A 27 5.83 15.56 -23.44
C GLU A 27 6.20 14.09 -23.73
N VAL A 28 5.44 13.12 -23.21
CA VAL A 28 5.44 11.74 -23.76
C VAL A 28 4.05 11.13 -23.61
N THR A 29 3.07 11.65 -24.35
CA THR A 29 1.86 10.90 -24.70
C THR A 29 1.44 11.36 -26.08
N ASP A 30 2.01 10.75 -27.12
CA ASP A 30 1.43 10.70 -28.47
C ASP A 30 2.28 9.73 -29.31
N ASN A 31 1.86 8.46 -29.30
CA ASN A 31 1.99 7.46 -30.39
C ASN A 31 1.94 6.03 -29.82
N GLU A 32 0.76 5.61 -29.38
CA GLU A 32 0.36 4.22 -29.58
C GLU A 32 -0.86 4.24 -30.51
N GLU A 33 -0.55 4.09 -31.80
CA GLU A 33 -1.52 3.84 -32.85
C GLU A 33 -2.40 2.65 -32.43
N SER A 34 -3.68 2.96 -32.23
CA SER A 34 -4.74 1.96 -32.12
C SER A 34 -4.85 1.21 -33.44
N GLN A 35 -4.27 0.00 -33.50
CA GLN A 35 -4.63 -0.96 -34.54
C GLN A 35 -6.06 -1.46 -34.27
N PRO A 36 -6.96 -1.48 -35.27
CA PRO A 36 -8.26 -2.09 -35.13
C PRO A 36 -8.07 -3.61 -35.03
N ASN A 37 -8.32 -4.15 -33.85
CA ASN A 37 -8.22 -5.58 -33.61
C ASN A 37 -9.37 -6.29 -34.33
N ASN A 38 -8.96 -7.25 -35.14
CA ASN A 38 -9.72 -8.04 -36.08
C ASN A 38 -10.70 -8.96 -35.33
N ASP A 39 -11.97 -8.95 -35.75
CA ASP A 39 -13.03 -9.86 -35.30
C ASP A 39 -12.65 -11.32 -35.62
N ASN A 40 -11.91 -11.96 -34.72
CA ASN A 40 -11.65 -13.38 -34.77
C ASN A 40 -12.70 -14.11 -33.92
N GLN A 41 -13.74 -14.57 -34.61
CA GLN A 41 -14.73 -15.52 -34.11
C GLN A 41 -14.00 -16.75 -33.53
N VAL A 42 -14.15 -16.96 -32.23
CA VAL A 42 -13.79 -18.23 -31.58
C VAL A 42 -15.02 -19.14 -31.66
N PRO A 43 -14.89 -20.36 -32.21
CA PRO A 43 -15.98 -21.32 -32.22
C PRO A 43 -16.26 -21.84 -30.80
N VAL A 44 -17.54 -21.81 -30.43
CA VAL A 44 -18.11 -22.44 -29.24
C VAL A 44 -17.92 -23.96 -29.40
N ALA A 45 -16.89 -24.51 -28.75
CA ALA A 45 -16.69 -25.94 -28.63
C ALA A 45 -17.50 -26.48 -27.45
N ALA A 46 -18.09 -27.63 -27.73
CA ALA A 46 -19.12 -28.30 -26.98
C ALA A 46 -18.72 -28.74 -25.55
N THR A 47 -19.74 -28.73 -24.68
CA THR A 47 -19.98 -29.63 -23.55
C THR A 47 -18.97 -30.76 -23.38
N ASN A 48 -18.23 -30.72 -22.27
CA ASN A 48 -17.50 -31.89 -21.77
C ASN A 48 -18.38 -32.58 -20.73
N GLU A 49 -18.82 -33.78 -21.10
CA GLU A 49 -19.63 -34.68 -20.29
C GLU A 49 -18.87 -35.16 -19.05
N ASN A 50 -19.64 -35.34 -17.97
CA ASN A 50 -19.32 -36.08 -16.77
C ASN A 50 -18.54 -37.38 -17.06
N GLN A 51 -17.24 -37.40 -16.77
CA GLN A 51 -16.56 -38.65 -16.42
C GLN A 51 -16.67 -38.85 -14.91
N ARG A 52 -17.69 -39.63 -14.55
CA ARG A 52 -17.86 -40.28 -13.26
C ARG A 52 -16.72 -41.29 -13.08
N VAL A 53 -15.73 -40.95 -12.27
CA VAL A 53 -14.70 -41.90 -11.83
C VAL A 53 -15.33 -42.73 -10.71
N GLU A 54 -15.80 -43.92 -11.05
CA GLU A 54 -16.14 -44.97 -10.09
C GLU A 54 -14.87 -45.76 -9.75
N GLY A 55 -14.66 -46.01 -8.45
CA GLY A 55 -13.92 -47.16 -7.94
C GLY A 55 -12.39 -47.05 -8.00
N VAL A 56 -11.79 -46.48 -6.95
CA VAL A 56 -10.44 -46.88 -6.54
C VAL A 56 -10.58 -47.48 -5.16
N ASP A 57 -10.29 -48.77 -5.07
CA ASP A 57 -10.33 -49.57 -3.86
C ASP A 57 -9.29 -49.04 -2.86
N GLU A 58 -9.78 -48.62 -1.69
CA GLU A 58 -8.98 -48.27 -0.51
C GLU A 58 -8.38 -49.54 0.10
N GLU A 59 -7.29 -50.07 -0.47
CA GLU A 59 -6.43 -51.01 0.24
C GLU A 59 -5.40 -50.25 1.08
N GLY A 60 -5.50 -50.45 2.39
CA GLY A 60 -4.83 -49.68 3.42
C GLY A 60 -3.31 -49.75 3.36
N ALA A 61 -2.71 -48.58 3.13
CA ALA A 61 -1.35 -48.29 3.56
C ALA A 61 -1.46 -47.49 4.87
N THR A 62 -1.16 -48.15 6.00
CA THR A 62 -0.88 -47.46 7.27
C THR A 62 0.46 -46.74 7.14
N GLU A 63 0.46 -45.60 6.47
CA GLU A 63 1.62 -44.72 6.44
C GLU A 63 1.79 -44.10 7.83
N ASP A 64 2.94 -44.38 8.42
CA ASP A 64 3.41 -43.86 9.70
C ASP A 64 3.75 -42.38 9.50
N HIS A 65 2.71 -41.52 9.46
CA HIS A 65 2.89 -40.09 9.26
C HIS A 65 3.74 -39.53 10.41
N PRO A 66 4.85 -38.83 10.11
CA PRO A 66 5.69 -38.23 11.13
C PRO A 66 4.83 -37.33 12.01
N ARG A 67 4.80 -37.62 13.32
CA ARG A 67 4.07 -36.82 14.31
C ARG A 67 4.49 -35.37 14.17
N VAL A 68 3.58 -34.52 13.68
CA VAL A 68 3.73 -33.07 13.73
C VAL A 68 3.97 -32.70 15.20
N PRO A 69 5.07 -32.02 15.54
CA PRO A 69 5.34 -31.59 16.90
C PRO A 69 4.12 -30.81 17.42
N SER A 70 3.61 -31.19 18.60
CA SER A 70 2.52 -30.47 19.24
C SER A 70 2.91 -29.00 19.38
N LEU A 71 2.12 -28.10 18.81
CA LEU A 71 2.32 -26.65 18.94
C LEU A 71 2.50 -26.31 20.43
N PRO A 72 3.47 -25.46 20.78
CA PRO A 72 3.61 -25.01 22.16
C PRO A 72 2.29 -24.39 22.64
N PRO A 73 1.95 -24.53 23.94
CA PRO A 73 0.73 -23.94 24.48
C PRO A 73 0.71 -22.45 24.15
N SER A 74 -0.38 -22.00 23.49
CA SER A 74 -0.55 -20.60 23.13
C SER A 74 -0.33 -19.73 24.36
N VAL A 75 0.72 -18.91 24.31
CA VAL A 75 0.98 -17.92 25.36
C VAL A 75 -0.11 -16.87 25.22
N THR A 76 -1.13 -16.95 26.06
CA THR A 76 -2.15 -15.92 26.17
C THR A 76 -1.50 -14.71 26.84
N VAL A 77 -0.84 -13.86 26.05
CA VAL A 77 -0.38 -12.56 26.54
C VAL A 77 -1.63 -11.76 26.85
N GLN A 78 -1.91 -11.55 28.12
CA GLN A 78 -3.00 -10.69 28.56
C GLN A 78 -2.63 -9.27 28.12
N ALA A 79 -3.18 -8.84 26.98
CA ALA A 79 -2.87 -7.53 26.41
C ALA A 79 -3.25 -6.44 27.41
N ASP A 80 -2.28 -5.64 27.84
CA ASP A 80 -2.56 -4.44 28.64
C ASP A 80 -3.36 -3.49 27.74
N PRO A 81 -4.61 -3.14 28.09
CA PRO A 81 -5.43 -2.24 27.29
C PRO A 81 -4.77 -0.87 27.08
N LYS A 82 -3.82 -0.47 27.95
CA LYS A 82 -3.09 0.79 27.86
C LYS A 82 -1.95 0.77 26.84
N PHE A 83 -1.52 -0.40 26.39
CA PHE A 83 -0.38 -0.52 25.47
C PHE A 83 -0.61 0.19 24.12
N MET A 84 -1.88 0.36 23.73
CA MET A 84 -2.27 1.02 22.48
C MET A 84 -2.84 2.42 22.68
N GLU A 85 -2.78 2.97 23.89
CA GLU A 85 -3.20 4.35 24.13
C GLU A 85 -2.08 5.31 23.69
N ILE A 86 -2.42 6.26 22.81
CA ILE A 86 -1.53 7.38 22.54
C ILE A 86 -1.54 8.34 23.73
N SER A 87 -0.38 8.89 24.06
CA SER A 87 -0.27 9.91 25.10
C SER A 87 -1.07 11.17 24.75
N ASP A 88 -1.40 11.98 25.77
CA ASP A 88 -2.06 13.27 25.56
C ASP A 88 -1.26 14.18 24.61
N GLN A 89 0.07 14.07 24.66
CA GLN A 89 0.98 14.83 23.81
C GLN A 89 0.93 14.37 22.35
N GLU A 90 0.99 13.06 22.08
CA GLU A 90 0.84 12.50 20.74
C GLU A 90 -0.53 12.79 20.15
N ARG A 91 -1.58 12.78 20.98
CA ARG A 91 -2.92 13.19 20.57
C ARG A 91 -2.97 14.65 20.14
N GLU A 92 -2.36 15.57 20.88
CA GLU A 92 -2.33 16.98 20.48
C GLU A 92 -1.56 17.17 19.17
N TRP A 93 -0.43 16.49 19.00
CA TRP A 93 0.30 16.51 17.72
C TRP A 93 -0.55 15.98 16.57
N ALA A 94 -1.26 14.86 16.75
CA ALA A 94 -2.15 14.32 15.72
C ALA A 94 -3.26 15.31 15.34
N LEU A 95 -3.87 15.97 16.34
CA LEU A 95 -4.87 17.02 16.10
C LEU A 95 -4.29 18.23 15.40
N GLN A 96 -3.07 18.63 15.72
CA GLN A 96 -2.38 19.73 15.06
C GLN A 96 -2.12 19.39 13.59
N ILE A 97 -1.58 18.20 13.29
CA ILE A 97 -1.37 17.74 11.91
C ILE A 97 -2.69 17.74 11.14
N LYS A 98 -3.76 17.18 11.72
CA LYS A 98 -5.10 17.15 11.11
C LYS A 98 -5.62 18.55 10.77
N ARG A 99 -5.58 19.49 11.72
CA ARG A 99 -6.00 20.88 11.49
C ARG A 99 -5.19 21.56 10.38
N THR A 100 -3.89 21.30 10.33
CA THR A 100 -3.01 21.87 9.28
C THR A 100 -3.34 21.31 7.90
N VAL A 101 -3.62 20.00 7.80
CA VAL A 101 -4.06 19.39 6.54
C VAL A 101 -5.43 19.92 6.13
N GLU A 102 -6.40 19.98 7.04
CA GLU A 102 -7.75 20.51 6.78
C GLU A 102 -7.76 21.98 6.35
N ALA A 103 -6.78 22.77 6.82
CA ALA A 103 -6.62 24.16 6.43
C ALA A 103 -5.94 24.34 5.06
N SER A 104 -5.30 23.30 4.51
CA SER A 104 -4.59 23.36 3.23
C SER A 104 -5.50 22.92 2.08
N PRO A 105 -5.82 23.81 1.11
CA PRO A 105 -6.70 23.46 -0.01
C PRO A 105 -6.07 22.50 -1.02
N GLU A 106 -4.76 22.26 -0.94
CA GLU A 106 -4.03 21.36 -1.84
C GLU A 106 -3.96 19.92 -1.32
N LEU A 107 -4.34 19.70 -0.06
CA LEU A 107 -4.25 18.40 0.58
C LEU A 107 -5.63 17.81 0.85
N ASP A 108 -5.81 16.56 0.49
CA ASP A 108 -6.98 15.79 0.88
C ASP A 108 -6.88 15.31 2.35
N ASN A 109 -8.02 15.12 2.99
CA ASN A 109 -8.06 14.53 4.33
C ASN A 109 -7.70 13.04 4.30
N ILE A 110 -6.94 12.60 5.29
CA ILE A 110 -6.60 11.17 5.50
C ILE A 110 -7.32 10.61 6.74
N PRO A 111 -7.40 9.28 6.91
CA PRO A 111 -8.03 8.68 8.08
C PRO A 111 -7.35 9.10 9.40
N ASP A 112 -8.14 9.27 10.46
CA ASP A 112 -7.64 9.73 11.77
C ASP A 112 -6.49 8.87 12.33
N MET A 113 -6.52 7.56 12.05
CA MET A 113 -5.44 6.67 12.48
C MET A 113 -4.10 7.02 11.83
N MET A 114 -4.10 7.51 10.58
CA MET A 114 -2.86 7.95 9.94
C MET A 114 -2.31 9.22 10.58
N TYR A 115 -3.15 10.16 11.02
CA TYR A 115 -2.67 11.32 11.79
C TYR A 115 -2.01 10.89 13.10
N ALA A 116 -2.58 9.89 13.80
CA ALA A 116 -1.98 9.33 15.01
C ALA A 116 -0.62 8.67 14.71
N HIS A 117 -0.51 7.86 13.65
CA HIS A 117 0.78 7.27 13.25
C HIS A 117 1.82 8.34 12.87
N LEU A 118 1.42 9.37 12.13
CA LEU A 118 2.32 10.47 11.77
C LEU A 118 2.80 11.22 13.01
N ALA A 119 1.92 11.47 13.98
CA ALA A 119 2.29 12.11 15.25
C ALA A 119 3.31 11.31 16.05
N ILE A 120 3.12 10.00 16.17
CA ILE A 120 4.05 9.09 16.86
C ILE A 120 5.41 9.08 16.13
N PHE A 121 5.38 9.01 14.80
CA PHE A 121 6.60 8.93 14.01
C PHE A 121 7.38 10.26 14.00
N SER A 122 6.70 11.38 13.79
CA SER A 122 7.35 12.69 13.63
C SER A 122 7.64 13.38 14.96
N GLN A 123 7.06 12.90 16.07
CA GLN A 123 7.31 13.38 17.43
C GLN A 123 7.14 14.90 17.58
N GLY A 124 6.10 15.44 16.94
CA GLY A 124 5.78 16.87 16.98
C GLY A 124 6.44 17.70 15.87
N ASP A 125 7.26 17.11 15.00
CA ASP A 125 7.69 17.75 13.76
C ASP A 125 6.51 17.81 12.77
N LEU A 126 5.83 18.97 12.75
CA LEU A 126 4.65 19.22 11.94
C LEU A 126 4.97 19.26 10.45
N ASP A 127 6.08 19.89 10.07
CA ASP A 127 6.48 20.04 8.66
C ASP A 127 6.82 18.68 8.06
N CYS A 128 7.56 17.84 8.80
CA CYS A 128 7.84 16.47 8.40
C CYS A 128 6.54 15.66 8.20
N ALA A 129 5.58 15.78 9.12
CA ALA A 129 4.30 15.08 9.03
C ALA A 129 3.48 15.55 7.81
N VAL A 130 3.33 16.86 7.60
CA VAL A 130 2.58 17.43 6.47
C VAL A 130 3.23 17.05 5.14
N ASN A 131 4.56 17.12 5.04
CA ASN A 131 5.29 16.70 3.86
C ASN A 131 5.05 15.21 3.54
N ARG A 132 4.90 14.34 4.55
CA ARG A 132 4.53 12.93 4.34
C ARG A 132 3.12 12.77 3.79
N VAL A 133 2.16 13.56 4.26
CA VAL A 133 0.79 13.57 3.71
C VAL A 133 0.81 13.98 2.24
N PHE A 134 1.51 15.07 1.93
CA PHE A 134 1.70 15.54 0.55
C PHE A 134 2.30 14.45 -0.34
N ASN A 135 3.40 13.84 0.07
CA ASN A 135 4.07 12.78 -0.70
C ASN A 135 3.17 11.55 -0.89
N LEU A 136 2.38 11.17 0.11
CA LEU A 136 1.41 10.09 -0.02
C LEU A 136 0.35 10.40 -1.08
N GLN A 137 -0.16 11.63 -1.13
CA GLN A 137 -1.16 12.03 -2.13
C GLN A 137 -0.56 12.16 -3.52
N ALA A 138 0.64 12.72 -3.64
CA ALA A 138 1.39 12.76 -4.89
C ALA A 138 1.62 11.33 -5.43
N TYR A 139 1.99 10.39 -4.56
CA TYR A 139 2.11 8.98 -4.91
C TYR A 139 0.78 8.39 -5.39
N LYS A 140 -0.33 8.59 -4.65
CA LYS A 140 -1.66 8.11 -5.09
C LYS A 140 -2.02 8.63 -6.48
N LYS A 141 -1.75 9.90 -6.75
CA LYS A 141 -2.00 10.55 -8.03
C LYS A 141 -1.11 9.98 -9.14
N GLU A 142 0.19 9.83 -8.92
CA GLU A 142 1.15 9.28 -9.91
C GLU A 142 0.78 7.85 -10.32
N TYR A 143 0.33 7.04 -9.36
CA TYR A 143 0.01 5.64 -9.56
C TYR A 143 -1.48 5.38 -9.87
N ASN A 144 -2.31 6.43 -9.96
CA ASN A 144 -3.77 6.34 -10.14
C ASN A 144 -4.44 5.39 -9.14
N ILE A 145 -4.08 5.51 -7.86
CA ILE A 145 -4.63 4.71 -6.78
C ILE A 145 -6.01 5.26 -6.38
N VAL A 146 -7.02 4.39 -6.41
CA VAL A 146 -8.38 4.64 -5.95
C VAL A 146 -8.60 3.87 -4.67
N ASP A 147 -8.51 4.55 -3.52
CA ASP A 147 -8.63 3.98 -2.16
C ASP A 147 -9.96 3.25 -1.90
N SER A 148 -10.07 2.04 -2.44
CA SER A 148 -11.21 1.15 -2.34
C SER A 148 -10.71 -0.28 -2.16
N ILE A 149 -11.50 -1.07 -1.43
CA ILE A 149 -11.12 -2.46 -1.11
C ILE A 149 -11.19 -3.32 -2.36
N GLU A 150 -12.16 -3.04 -3.23
CA GLU A 150 -12.37 -3.72 -4.50
C GLU A 150 -11.18 -3.50 -5.44
N GLU A 151 -10.66 -2.26 -5.53
CA GLU A 151 -9.45 -2.02 -6.30
C GLU A 151 -8.25 -2.72 -5.66
N GLY A 152 -8.09 -2.65 -4.34
CA GLY A 152 -6.99 -3.32 -3.64
C GLY A 152 -6.96 -4.83 -3.92
N LYS A 153 -8.10 -5.50 -3.82
CA LYS A 153 -8.26 -6.93 -4.19
C LYS A 153 -7.87 -7.17 -5.63
N ARG A 154 -8.45 -6.41 -6.57
CA ARG A 154 -8.17 -6.53 -8.01
C ARG A 154 -6.69 -6.34 -8.34
N VAL A 155 -6.02 -5.35 -7.73
CA VAL A 155 -4.60 -5.07 -7.96
C VAL A 155 -3.73 -6.19 -7.40
N ILE A 156 -3.98 -6.64 -6.18
CA ILE A 156 -3.22 -7.73 -5.54
C ILE A 156 -3.41 -9.05 -6.30
N GLU A 157 -4.63 -9.40 -6.70
CA GLU A 157 -4.92 -10.60 -7.48
C GLU A 157 -4.23 -10.56 -8.84
N LYS A 158 -4.35 -9.43 -9.56
CA LYS A 158 -3.67 -9.25 -10.85
C LYS A 158 -2.15 -9.41 -10.69
N TYR A 159 -1.57 -8.75 -9.69
CA TYR A 159 -0.13 -8.81 -9.38
C TYR A 159 0.32 -10.26 -9.12
N ASN A 160 -0.42 -11.01 -8.32
CA ASN A 160 -0.09 -12.40 -7.97
C ASN A 160 -0.27 -13.38 -9.15
N ILE A 161 -1.32 -13.21 -9.96
CA ILE A 161 -1.61 -14.14 -11.06
C ILE A 161 -0.69 -13.90 -12.26
N GLN A 162 -0.49 -12.64 -12.63
CA GLN A 162 0.11 -12.27 -13.93
C GLN A 162 1.61 -12.06 -13.87
N ASP A 163 2.09 -11.38 -12.83
CA ASP A 163 3.46 -10.87 -12.83
C ASP A 163 4.37 -11.56 -11.80
N PHE A 164 3.81 -12.04 -10.69
CA PHE A 164 4.60 -12.57 -9.56
C PHE A 164 3.94 -13.75 -8.84
N GLN A 165 3.82 -14.86 -9.57
CA GLN A 165 3.27 -16.09 -9.00
C GLN A 165 4.07 -16.55 -7.78
N GLY A 166 3.36 -16.71 -6.67
CA GLY A 166 3.90 -17.24 -5.42
C GLY A 166 4.38 -16.19 -4.43
N ILE A 167 4.37 -14.89 -4.74
CA ILE A 167 4.65 -13.87 -3.71
C ILE A 167 3.48 -13.76 -2.74
N VAL A 168 2.24 -13.72 -3.24
CA VAL A 168 1.05 -13.67 -2.38
C VAL A 168 0.47 -15.07 -2.30
N LEU A 169 0.64 -15.72 -1.15
CA LEU A 169 0.15 -17.07 -0.92
C LEU A 169 -1.35 -17.08 -0.59
N SER A 170 -1.81 -16.08 0.16
CA SER A 170 -3.21 -15.90 0.51
C SER A 170 -3.50 -14.44 0.77
N PHE A 171 -4.66 -13.97 0.32
CA PHE A 171 -5.18 -12.65 0.65
C PHE A 171 -6.69 -12.74 0.85
N ASP A 172 -7.16 -12.27 1.99
CA ASP A 172 -8.60 -12.17 2.28
C ASP A 172 -8.91 -10.89 3.07
N PHE A 173 -10.14 -10.41 2.93
CA PHE A 173 -10.64 -9.25 3.64
C PHE A 173 -12.09 -9.50 4.07
N ASP A 174 -12.29 -9.55 5.38
CA ASP A 174 -13.61 -9.57 6.01
C ASP A 174 -14.04 -8.13 6.30
N LEU A 175 -14.96 -7.64 5.47
CA LEU A 175 -15.53 -6.30 5.57
C LEU A 175 -16.36 -6.10 6.85
N GLU A 176 -17.03 -7.14 7.32
CA GLU A 176 -17.90 -7.07 8.50
C GLU A 176 -17.07 -7.01 9.78
N ALA A 177 -16.04 -7.84 9.87
CA ALA A 177 -15.11 -7.82 11.00
C ALA A 177 -14.07 -6.69 10.90
N GLY A 178 -13.87 -6.15 9.69
CA GLY A 178 -12.85 -5.16 9.36
C GLY A 178 -11.43 -5.74 9.41
N THR A 179 -11.26 -7.05 9.23
CA THR A 179 -10.00 -7.79 9.35
C THR A 179 -9.47 -8.22 7.98
N SER A 180 -8.15 -8.19 7.80
CA SER A 180 -7.45 -8.69 6.62
C SER A 180 -6.49 -9.82 6.96
N LEU A 181 -6.37 -10.80 6.06
CA LEU A 181 -5.33 -11.81 6.07
C LEU A 181 -4.45 -11.57 4.84
N LEU A 182 -3.14 -11.46 5.05
CA LEU A 182 -2.16 -11.38 3.97
C LEU A 182 -1.00 -12.33 4.31
N VAL A 183 -0.79 -13.32 3.47
CA VAL A 183 0.31 -14.29 3.58
C VAL A 183 1.23 -14.09 2.38
N LEU A 184 2.51 -13.84 2.65
CA LEU A 184 3.51 -13.53 1.63
C LEU A 184 4.70 -14.50 1.71
N ASP A 185 5.25 -14.87 0.55
CA ASP A 185 6.58 -15.45 0.40
C ASP A 185 7.49 -14.45 -0.33
N PRO A 186 8.27 -13.64 0.40
CA PRO A 186 9.13 -12.63 -0.20
C PRO A 186 10.29 -13.23 -1.01
N THR A 187 10.59 -14.53 -0.85
CA THR A 187 11.66 -15.20 -1.61
C THR A 187 11.31 -15.34 -3.09
N LYS A 188 10.01 -15.28 -3.43
CA LYS A 188 9.53 -15.33 -4.83
C LYS A 188 9.61 -14.00 -5.57
N LEU A 189 10.11 -12.93 -4.94
CA LEU A 189 10.23 -11.63 -5.61
C LEU A 189 11.27 -11.66 -6.73
N ASP A 190 10.80 -11.73 -7.98
CA ASP A 190 11.66 -11.59 -9.15
C ASP A 190 12.18 -10.16 -9.28
N LYS A 191 13.48 -9.99 -9.03
CA LYS A 191 14.20 -8.71 -9.13
C LYS A 191 14.19 -8.12 -10.55
N SER A 192 13.84 -8.89 -11.58
CA SER A 192 13.70 -8.38 -12.93
C SER A 192 12.57 -7.34 -13.07
N VAL A 193 11.62 -7.32 -12.12
CA VAL A 193 10.54 -6.32 -12.03
C VAL A 193 11.03 -4.88 -12.14
N PHE A 194 12.14 -4.59 -11.47
CA PHE A 194 12.72 -3.25 -11.39
C PHE A 194 13.35 -2.79 -12.71
N LYS A 195 13.49 -3.69 -13.70
CA LYS A 195 14.01 -3.35 -15.03
C LYS A 195 12.92 -2.92 -16.01
N CYS A 196 11.64 -3.15 -15.68
CA CYS A 196 10.50 -2.77 -16.51
C CYS A 196 9.66 -1.73 -15.78
N HIS A 197 9.59 -0.51 -16.33
CA HIS A 197 8.84 0.59 -15.71
C HIS A 197 7.37 0.22 -15.46
N ARG A 198 6.72 -0.46 -16.41
CA ARG A 198 5.32 -0.92 -16.26
C ARG A 198 5.16 -1.88 -15.07
N LYS A 199 5.99 -2.91 -14.98
CA LYS A 199 5.92 -3.88 -13.87
C LYS A 199 6.31 -3.27 -12.53
N THR A 200 7.26 -2.35 -12.53
CA THR A 200 7.64 -1.57 -11.34
C THR A 200 6.44 -0.75 -10.84
N LYS A 201 5.67 -0.15 -11.76
CA LYS A 201 4.45 0.57 -11.42
C LYS A 201 3.41 -0.35 -10.76
N GLU A 202 3.17 -1.51 -11.34
CA GLU A 202 2.24 -2.51 -10.80
C GLU A 202 2.68 -3.03 -9.43
N LEU A 203 3.99 -3.26 -9.23
CA LEU A 203 4.57 -3.61 -7.93
C LEU A 203 4.31 -2.53 -6.88
N PHE A 204 4.55 -1.26 -7.22
CA PHE A 204 4.35 -0.15 -6.29
C PHE A 204 2.86 0.03 -5.91
N MET A 205 1.95 -0.14 -6.86
CA MET A 205 0.52 -0.19 -6.55
C MET A 205 0.16 -1.36 -5.62
N ALA A 206 0.71 -2.56 -5.88
CA ALA A 206 0.47 -3.72 -5.03
C ALA A 206 1.05 -3.52 -3.62
N LEU A 207 2.26 -2.98 -3.49
CA LEU A 207 2.88 -2.63 -2.21
C LEU A 207 2.07 -1.62 -1.42
N TYR A 208 1.45 -0.64 -2.09
CA TYR A 208 0.54 0.28 -1.43
C TYR A 208 -0.63 -0.46 -0.78
N TYR A 209 -1.35 -1.29 -1.52
CA TYR A 209 -2.50 -2.03 -0.98
C TYR A 209 -2.11 -3.08 0.05
N MET A 210 -0.98 -3.77 -0.14
CA MET A 210 -0.43 -4.67 0.88
C MET A 210 -0.10 -3.90 2.17
N SER A 211 0.46 -2.69 2.06
CA SER A 211 0.71 -1.83 3.24
C SER A 211 -0.58 -1.48 3.96
N GLN A 212 -1.68 -1.20 3.26
CA GLN A 212 -2.98 -0.96 3.91
C GLN A 212 -3.48 -2.20 4.67
N ALA A 213 -3.23 -3.41 4.17
CA ALA A 213 -3.54 -4.65 4.87
C ALA A 213 -2.65 -4.88 6.12
N PHE A 214 -1.45 -4.32 6.14
CA PHE A 214 -0.53 -4.34 7.29
C PHE A 214 -0.85 -3.30 8.36
N PHE A 215 -1.69 -2.30 8.07
CA PHE A 215 -2.08 -1.27 9.03
C PHE A 215 -3.49 -1.55 9.55
N PRO A 216 -3.65 -2.46 10.54
CA PRO A 216 -4.95 -2.74 11.13
C PRO A 216 -5.55 -1.47 11.71
N ASN A 217 -6.85 -1.28 11.54
CA ASN A 217 -7.58 -0.27 12.29
C ASN A 217 -7.49 -0.57 13.81
N LEU A 218 -7.68 0.44 14.66
CA LEU A 218 -7.64 0.27 16.12
C LEU A 218 -8.58 -0.82 16.64
N GLY A 219 -9.70 -1.05 15.95
CA GLY A 219 -10.63 -2.13 16.27
C GLY A 219 -9.99 -3.51 16.12
N VAL A 220 -9.28 -3.75 15.03
CA VAL A 220 -8.54 -5.00 14.76
C VAL A 220 -7.40 -5.17 15.75
N VAL A 221 -6.61 -4.11 16.01
CA VAL A 221 -5.51 -4.20 16.98
C VAL A 221 -6.04 -4.60 18.36
N ARG A 222 -7.16 -4.02 18.81
CA ARG A 222 -7.78 -4.35 20.10
C ARG A 222 -8.35 -5.76 20.18
N LYS A 223 -8.78 -6.34 19.06
CA LYS A 223 -9.27 -7.73 18.98
C LYS A 223 -8.13 -8.75 18.82
N GLY A 224 -6.91 -8.28 18.60
CA GLY A 224 -5.74 -9.09 18.24
C GLY A 224 -5.54 -9.08 16.73
N HIS A 225 -4.42 -8.52 16.29
CA HIS A 225 -3.96 -8.65 14.91
C HIS A 225 -3.01 -9.86 14.82
N VAL A 226 -3.29 -10.77 13.87
CA VAL A 226 -2.41 -11.91 13.59
C VAL A 226 -1.78 -11.68 12.22
N GLN A 227 -0.45 -11.55 12.21
CA GLN A 227 0.35 -11.55 11.01
C GLN A 227 1.16 -12.85 10.98
N ILE A 228 1.06 -13.60 9.88
CA ILE A 228 1.89 -14.78 9.62
C ILE A 228 2.83 -14.40 8.49
N THR A 229 4.13 -14.45 8.76
CA THR A 229 5.16 -14.24 7.75
C THR A 229 6.12 -15.41 7.83
N GLU A 230 6.17 -16.19 6.76
CA GLU A 230 7.06 -17.34 6.66
C GLU A 230 8.39 -16.87 6.06
N PHE A 231 9.49 -17.28 6.70
CA PHE A 231 10.84 -17.08 6.22
C PHE A 231 11.48 -18.47 6.13
N GLU A 232 11.92 -18.85 4.94
CA GLU A 232 12.79 -20.03 4.73
C GLU A 232 14.27 -19.66 4.90
#